data_AF-A0A3M1ZPY5-F1
#
_entry.id   AF-A0A3M1ZPY5-F1
#
_cell.length_a   1.000
_cell.length_b   1.000
_cell.length_c   1.000
_cell.angle_alpha   90.00
_cell.angle_beta   90.00
_cell.angle_gamma   90.00
#
_symmetry.space_group_name_H-M   'P 1'
#
loop_
_entity.id
_entity.type
_entity.pdbx_description
1 polymer ?
#
loop_
_entity_poly.entity_id
_entity_poly.type
_entity_poly.pdbx_seq_one_letter_code
_entity_poly.pdbx_strand_id
1 'polypeptide(L)'
;MLKYLFAKEDDIPQGTAAIFFGVSSIAWFIIGTGLGSFNAAKLAFPDFFHGLYALQFGHMRQVHVHAVIFGWIAMAFAASMMYITPALGNTKLWSEKLGVWNCLLYNV
;
A
#
# COMPACT_ATOMS: atom_id res chain seq x y z
N MET A 1 -8.98 -3.93 13.13
CA MET A 1 -8.93 -2.82 12.14
C MET A 1 -10.30 -2.25 11.82
N LEU A 2 -11.25 -3.04 11.30
CA LEU A 2 -12.57 -2.53 10.85
C LEU A 2 -13.43 -1.85 11.94
N LYS A 3 -13.20 -2.14 13.22
CA LYS A 3 -13.88 -1.49 14.35
C LYS A 3 -13.69 0.04 14.35
N TYR A 4 -12.53 0.54 13.89
CA TYR A 4 -12.23 1.97 13.90
C TYR A 4 -12.95 2.76 12.79
N LEU A 5 -13.56 2.09 11.78
CA LEU A 5 -14.35 2.78 10.76
C LEU A 5 -15.67 3.32 11.29
N PHE A 6 -16.29 2.59 12.23
CA PHE A 6 -17.59 2.92 12.79
C PHE A 6 -17.51 3.47 14.21
N ALA A 7 -16.32 3.45 14.83
CA ALA A 7 -16.07 4.09 16.10
C ALA A 7 -16.23 5.61 16.02
N LYS A 8 -16.49 6.23 17.17
CA LYS A 8 -16.42 7.67 17.35
C LYS A 8 -14.96 8.10 17.33
N GLU A 9 -14.69 9.29 16.81
CA GLU A 9 -13.33 9.83 16.64
C GLU A 9 -12.53 9.83 17.95
N ASP A 10 -13.21 10.16 19.06
CA ASP A 10 -12.62 10.24 20.40
C ASP A 10 -12.11 8.89 20.93
N ASP A 11 -12.59 7.76 20.38
CA ASP A 11 -12.21 6.41 20.79
C ASP A 11 -11.02 5.86 19.98
N ILE A 12 -10.53 6.59 18.97
CA ILE A 12 -9.45 6.14 18.09
C ILE A 12 -8.10 6.63 18.65
N PRO A 13 -7.15 5.71 18.96
CA PRO A 13 -5.82 6.10 19.39
C PRO A 13 -5.09 6.93 18.31
N GLN A 14 -4.34 7.94 18.73
CA GLN A 14 -3.52 8.74 17.82
C GLN A 14 -2.44 7.88 17.16
N GLY A 15 -2.20 8.12 15.87
CA GLY A 15 -1.25 7.34 15.07
C GLY A 15 -1.84 6.05 14.49
N THR A 16 -3.13 5.79 14.69
CA THR A 16 -3.81 4.63 14.09
C THR A 16 -3.77 4.70 12.57
N ALA A 17 -4.03 5.86 11.97
CA ALA A 17 -3.98 6.03 10.51
C ALA A 17 -2.60 5.68 9.94
N ALA A 18 -1.52 6.15 10.57
CA ALA A 18 -0.15 5.88 10.14
C ALA A 18 0.17 4.38 10.17
N ILE A 19 -0.27 3.66 11.21
CA ILE A 19 -0.08 2.20 11.31
C ILE A 19 -0.85 1.47 10.21
N PHE A 20 -2.08 1.88 9.91
CA PHE A 20 -2.88 1.28 8.84
C PHE A 20 -2.20 1.43 7.47
N PHE A 21 -1.77 2.65 7.13
CA PHE A 21 -1.03 2.89 5.89
C PHE A 21 0.30 2.12 5.85
N GLY A 22 1.00 2.01 6.98
CA GLY A 22 2.24 1.24 7.09
C GLY A 22 2.04 -0.26 6.86
N VAL A 23 1.04 -0.88 7.50
CA VAL A 23 0.72 -2.30 7.32
C VAL A 23 0.28 -2.57 5.89
N SER A 24 -0.53 -1.69 5.30
CA SER A 24 -0.95 -1.79 3.90
C SER A 24 0.24 -1.69 2.94
N SER A 25 1.18 -0.79 3.21
CA SER A 25 2.41 -0.63 2.43
C SER A 25 3.26 -1.90 2.46
N ILE A 26 3.44 -2.51 3.63
CA ILE A 26 4.18 -3.78 3.77
C ILE A 26 3.52 -4.91 2.97
N ALA A 27 2.18 -5.00 2.99
CA ALA A 27 1.45 -6.00 2.21
C ALA A 27 1.70 -5.82 0.70
N TRP A 28 1.59 -4.59 0.18
CA TRP A 28 1.88 -4.29 -1.22
C TRP A 28 3.35 -4.42 -1.59
N PHE A 29 4.28 -4.20 -0.65
CA PHE A 29 5.71 -4.42 -0.86
C PHE A 29 5.99 -5.89 -1.19
N ILE A 30 5.40 -6.81 -0.42
CA ILE A 30 5.55 -8.25 -0.63
C ILE A 30 5.00 -8.65 -2.00
N ILE A 31 3.79 -8.16 -2.35
CA ILE A 31 3.16 -8.42 -3.65
C ILE A 31 4.00 -7.82 -4.79
N GLY A 32 4.41 -6.57 -4.68
CA GLY A 32 5.20 -5.86 -5.69
C GLY A 32 6.54 -6.54 -5.94
N THR A 33 7.26 -6.94 -4.88
CA THR A 33 8.54 -7.65 -4.98
C THR A 33 8.36 -9.04 -5.58
N GLY A 34 7.29 -9.75 -5.22
CA GLY A 34 6.94 -11.04 -5.80
C GLY A 34 6.65 -10.97 -7.31
N LEU A 35 5.93 -9.94 -7.75
CA LEU A 35 5.71 -9.70 -9.19
C LEU A 35 7.01 -9.28 -9.91
N GLY A 36 7.91 -8.59 -9.21
CA GLY A 36 9.22 -8.21 -9.72
C GLY A 36 10.12 -9.42 -9.96
N SER A 37 10.19 -10.34 -8.99
CA SER A 37 10.94 -11.58 -9.13
C SER A 37 10.37 -12.48 -10.23
N PHE A 38 9.04 -12.52 -10.40
CA PHE A 38 8.40 -13.20 -11.52
C PHE A 38 8.82 -12.63 -12.88
N ASN A 39 8.83 -11.30 -13.02
CA ASN A 39 9.28 -10.65 -14.26
C ASN A 39 10.78 -10.86 -14.52
N ALA A 40 11.61 -10.86 -13.47
CA ALA A 40 13.03 -11.16 -13.58
C ALA A 40 13.26 -12.62 -14.04
N ALA A 41 12.48 -13.57 -13.52
CA ALA A 41 12.55 -14.97 -13.96
C ALA A 41 12.21 -15.13 -15.45
N LYS A 42 11.24 -14.36 -15.97
CA LYS A 42 10.91 -14.33 -17.41
C LYS A 42 12.01 -13.76 -18.30
N LEU A 43 12.85 -12.88 -17.78
CA LEU A 43 14.02 -12.36 -18.52
C LEU A 43 15.16 -13.39 -18.57
N ALA A 44 15.33 -14.18 -17.50
CA ALA A 44 16.34 -15.24 -17.45
C ALA A 44 15.92 -16.49 -18.25
N PHE A 45 14.63 -16.84 -18.19
CA PHE A 45 14.05 -18.00 -18.85
C PHE A 45 12.85 -17.58 -19.70
N PRO A 46 13.03 -17.30 -21.00
CA PRO A 46 11.96 -16.77 -21.85
C PRO A 46 10.78 -17.75 -22.04
N ASP A 47 11.01 -19.07 -21.92
CA ASP A 47 9.97 -20.11 -21.99
C ASP A 47 9.11 -20.22 -20.72
N PHE A 48 9.40 -19.44 -19.66
CA PHE A 48 8.68 -19.49 -18.40
C PHE A 48 7.24 -18.95 -18.55
N PHE A 49 6.25 -19.82 -18.43
CA PHE A 49 4.81 -19.55 -18.71
C PHE A 49 4.56 -19.00 -20.12
N HIS A 50 4.75 -19.85 -21.11
CA HIS A 50 4.34 -19.62 -22.50
C HIS A 50 2.87 -20.03 -22.72
N GLY A 51 2.07 -19.19 -23.38
CA GLY A 51 0.69 -19.51 -23.79
C GLY A 51 -0.45 -18.80 -23.02
N LEU A 52 -0.17 -18.11 -21.92
CA LEU A 52 -1.16 -17.31 -21.18
C LEU A 52 -0.96 -15.81 -21.45
N TYR A 53 -1.91 -15.19 -22.15
CA TYR A 53 -1.91 -13.76 -22.51
C TYR A 53 -1.73 -12.84 -21.30
N ALA A 54 -2.41 -13.14 -20.19
CA ALA A 54 -2.35 -12.34 -18.96
C ALA A 54 -0.97 -12.36 -18.28
N LEU A 55 -0.20 -13.44 -18.43
CA LEU A 55 1.10 -13.60 -17.78
C LEU A 55 2.27 -13.20 -18.69
N GLN A 56 2.01 -12.60 -19.85
CA GLN A 56 3.06 -12.14 -20.74
C GLN A 56 3.87 -11.00 -20.11
N PHE A 57 5.18 -10.95 -20.38
CA PHE A 57 6.10 -9.99 -19.76
C PHE A 57 5.64 -8.53 -19.87
N GLY A 58 5.08 -8.13 -21.02
CA GLY A 58 4.55 -6.78 -21.23
C GLY A 58 3.48 -6.38 -20.21
N HIS A 59 2.49 -7.25 -20.00
CA HIS A 59 1.40 -7.02 -19.04
C HIS A 59 1.89 -7.12 -17.60
N MET A 60 2.63 -8.17 -17.26
CA MET A 60 3.11 -8.41 -15.90
C MET A 60 4.07 -7.34 -15.41
N ARG A 61 4.85 -6.71 -16.32
CA ARG A 61 5.68 -5.55 -16.00
C ARG A 61 4.83 -4.34 -15.60
N GLN A 62 3.75 -4.06 -16.33
CA GLN A 62 2.85 -2.96 -15.99
C GLN A 62 2.17 -3.19 -14.65
N VAL A 63 1.70 -4.41 -14.39
CA VAL A 63 1.12 -4.79 -13.09
C VAL A 63 2.14 -4.63 -11.96
N HIS A 64 3.38 -5.11 -12.15
CA HIS A 64 4.45 -4.96 -11.16
C HIS A 64 4.74 -3.48 -10.84
N VAL A 65 4.98 -2.65 -11.86
CA VAL A 65 5.30 -1.23 -11.65
C VAL A 65 4.13 -0.49 -10.97
N HIS A 66 2.89 -0.80 -11.35
CA HIS A 66 1.70 -0.22 -10.72
C HIS A 66 1.58 -0.63 -9.24
N ALA A 67 1.77 -1.91 -8.93
CA ALA A 67 1.75 -2.41 -7.56
C ALA A 67 2.85 -1.81 -6.69
N VAL A 68 4.06 -1.60 -7.24
CA VAL A 68 5.19 -1.00 -6.50
C VAL A 68 4.96 0.50 -6.28
N ILE A 69 4.59 1.26 -7.30
CA ILE A 69 4.45 2.72 -7.19
C ILE A 69 3.21 3.08 -6.37
N PHE A 70 2.05 2.59 -6.76
CA PHE A 70 0.79 2.96 -6.12
C PHE A 70 0.54 2.13 -4.88
N GLY A 71 0.69 0.81 -4.94
CA GLY A 71 0.46 -0.04 -3.77
C GLY A 71 1.45 0.19 -2.63
N TRP A 72 2.77 0.17 -2.93
CA TRP A 72 3.80 0.27 -1.89
C TRP A 72 4.26 1.71 -1.59
N ILE A 73 4.82 2.41 -2.58
CA ILE A 73 5.49 3.71 -2.37
C ILE A 73 4.51 4.78 -1.88
N ALA A 74 3.36 4.93 -2.54
CA ALA A 74 2.38 5.94 -2.15
C ALA A 74 1.86 5.72 -0.72
N MET A 75 1.61 4.46 -0.35
CA MET A 75 1.17 4.10 1.01
C MET A 75 2.26 4.31 2.06
N ALA A 76 3.53 4.04 1.73
CA ALA A 76 4.66 4.32 2.61
C ALA A 76 4.80 5.83 2.88
N PHE A 77 4.67 6.66 1.84
CA PHE A 77 4.68 8.11 1.98
C PHE A 77 3.45 8.62 2.74
N ALA A 78 2.27 8.06 2.50
CA ALA A 78 1.08 8.41 3.28
C ALA A 78 1.27 8.09 4.77
N ALA A 79 1.80 6.91 5.11
CA ALA A 79 2.11 6.53 6.49
C ALA A 79 3.09 7.50 7.16
N SER A 80 4.16 7.88 6.46
CA SER A 80 5.17 8.79 7.00
C SER A 80 4.61 10.20 7.18
N MET A 81 3.81 10.72 6.25
CA MET A 81 3.16 12.04 6.39
C MET A 81 2.17 12.06 7.55
N MET A 82 1.34 11.01 7.72
CA MET A 82 0.39 10.91 8.83
C MET A 82 1.07 10.88 10.21
N TYR A 83 2.35 10.46 10.27
CA TYR A 83 3.15 10.50 11.49
C TYR A 83 3.92 11.83 11.66
N ILE A 84 4.59 12.28 10.60
CA ILE A 84 5.47 13.47 10.63
C ILE A 84 4.66 14.75 10.84
N THR A 85 3.50 14.90 10.20
CA THR A 85 2.68 16.11 10.31
C THR A 85 2.26 16.43 11.76
N PRO A 86 1.62 15.53 12.51
CA PRO A 86 1.28 15.79 13.91
C PRO A 86 2.53 15.89 14.81
N ALA A 87 3.59 15.12 14.53
CA ALA A 87 4.83 15.17 15.31
C ALA A 87 5.56 16.52 15.20
N LEU A 88 5.65 17.10 14.00
CA LEU A 88 6.27 18.41 13.79
C LEU A 88 5.36 19.55 14.23
N GLY A 89 4.05 19.42 13.99
CA GLY A 89 3.07 20.43 14.40
C GLY A 89 2.86 20.51 15.90
N ASN A 90 3.29 19.47 16.65
CA ASN A 90 2.94 19.28 18.06
C ASN A 90 1.41 19.37 18.28
N THR A 91 0.66 18.87 17.31
CA THR A 91 -0.81 18.86 17.28
C THR A 91 -1.30 17.45 16.97
N LYS A 92 -2.58 17.21 17.28
CA LYS A 92 -3.24 15.96 16.91
C LYS A 92 -3.60 15.99 15.42
N LEU A 93 -3.61 14.83 14.78
CA LEU A 93 -4.15 14.69 13.43
C LEU A 93 -5.63 15.14 13.45
N TRP A 94 -6.05 15.92 12.45
CA TRP A 94 -7.40 16.50 12.43
C TRP A 94 -8.49 15.42 12.48
N SER A 95 -8.30 14.32 11.76
CA SER A 95 -9.19 13.17 11.84
C SER A 95 -8.46 11.85 11.56
N GLU A 96 -8.37 11.00 12.59
CA GLU A 96 -7.84 9.63 12.46
C GLU A 96 -8.83 8.75 11.69
N LYS A 97 -10.14 9.01 11.86
CA LYS A 97 -11.20 8.26 11.20
C LYS A 97 -11.13 8.43 9.68
N LEU A 98 -10.94 9.66 9.20
CA LEU A 98 -10.77 9.92 7.77
C LEU A 98 -9.49 9.31 7.23
N GLY A 99 -8.41 9.30 8.01
CA GLY A 99 -7.17 8.61 7.64
C GLY A 99 -7.39 7.12 7.40
N VAL A 100 -8.11 6.44 8.29
CA VAL A 100 -8.45 5.01 8.14
C VAL A 100 -9.38 4.76 6.93
N TRP A 101 -10.37 5.62 6.71
CA TRP A 101 -11.24 5.53 5.53
C TRP A 101 -10.47 5.72 4.23
N ASN A 102 -9.56 6.69 4.18
CA ASN A 102 -8.72 6.92 3.01
C ASN A 102 -7.84 5.70 2.72
N CYS A 103 -7.23 5.09 3.74
CA CYS A 103 -6.46 3.86 3.59
C CYS A 103 -7.30 2.71 3.00
N LEU A 104 -8.58 2.61 3.38
CA LEU A 104 -9.45 1.57 2.84
C LEU A 104 -9.86 1.84 1.40
N LEU A 105 -10.27 3.07 1.09
CA LEU A 105 -10.64 3.48 -0.26
C LEU A 105 -9.48 3.33 -1.25
N TYR A 106 -8.25 3.53 -0.78
CA TYR A 106 -7.05 3.36 -1.62
C TYR A 106 -6.76 1.91 -1.99
N ASN A 107 -7.23 0.95 -1.19
CA ASN A 107 -7.01 -0.49 -1.41
C ASN A 107 -8.12 -1.17 -2.22
N VAL A 108 -9.22 -0.47 -2.50
CA VAL A 108 -10.37 -0.96 -3.29
C VAL A 108 -10.21 -0.54 -4.75
#